data_AF-A0A2M8UPB4-F1
#
_entry.id   AF-A0A2M8UPB4-F1
#
_cell.length_a   1.000
_cell.length_b   1.000
_cell.length_c   1.000
_cell.angle_alpha   90.00
_cell.angle_beta   90.00
_cell.angle_gamma   90.00
#
_symmetry.space_group_name_H-M   'P 1'
#
loop_
_entity.id
_entity.type
_entity.pdbx_description
1 polymer ?
#
loop_
_entity_poly.entity_id
_entity_poly.type
_entity_poly.pdbx_seq_one_letter_code
_entity_poly.pdbx_strand_id
1 'polypeptide(L)'
;MYLLFSQFDWELNKGFKGLGYIFWGVAMIADLASLYKAISETTFGKLLLIAALAFGTNLAVAIASQVVNGLVGVDPGKFVHTIAFATVFVAPPLLLFMYVFLLALGTGGLALYVMFNFLPDENSRVMMFPWYKPRERGRYRALTALVQVISAVVVVTVCYQWWTGGQSAYVSYAEEKTKWFLYTFEMFGKAPCVLEKGQRVAFLDGDRVLMASKAGEAITFKVTQCVIPVDGM
;
A
#
# COMPACT_ATOMS: atom_id res chain seq x y z
N MET A 1 40.87 1.20 -33.49
CA MET A 1 40.81 1.72 -32.10
C MET A 1 39.50 2.46 -31.80
N TYR A 2 38.93 3.23 -32.74
CA TYR A 2 37.64 3.94 -32.56
C TYR A 2 36.41 3.01 -32.40
N LEU A 3 36.43 1.83 -33.04
CA LEU A 3 35.32 0.85 -32.96
C LEU A 3 35.27 0.02 -31.67
N LEU A 4 36.36 -0.03 -30.90
CA LEU A 4 36.38 -0.73 -29.60
C LEU A 4 35.79 0.13 -28.48
N PHE A 5 35.81 1.46 -28.62
CA PHE A 5 35.26 2.38 -27.63
C PHE A 5 33.77 2.70 -27.85
N SER A 6 33.20 2.49 -29.04
CA SER A 6 31.78 2.77 -29.27
C SER A 6 30.83 1.78 -28.57
N GLN A 7 31.23 0.51 -28.43
CA GLN A 7 30.52 -0.45 -27.58
C GLN A 7 30.67 -0.12 -26.09
N PHE A 8 31.82 0.45 -25.70
CA PHE A 8 32.06 0.89 -24.34
C PHE A 8 31.19 2.12 -23.98
N ASP A 9 31.05 3.10 -24.88
CA ASP A 9 30.22 4.30 -24.68
C ASP A 9 28.73 3.97 -24.44
N TRP A 10 28.21 2.93 -25.08
CA TRP A 10 26.82 2.49 -24.91
C TRP A 10 26.57 1.85 -23.54
N GLU A 11 27.45 0.94 -23.11
CA GLU A 11 27.37 0.31 -21.78
C GLU A 11 27.72 1.30 -20.66
N LEU A 12 28.63 2.25 -20.93
CA LEU A 12 28.96 3.36 -20.01
C LEU A 12 27.77 4.31 -19.85
N ASN A 13 27.07 4.67 -20.93
CA ASN A 13 25.89 5.54 -20.90
C ASN A 13 24.72 4.84 -20.17
N LYS A 14 24.51 3.54 -20.37
CA LYS A 14 23.57 2.75 -19.57
C LYS A 14 23.96 2.72 -18.10
N GLY A 15 25.25 2.54 -17.80
CA GLY A 15 25.78 2.57 -16.43
C GLY A 15 25.58 3.92 -15.75
N PHE A 16 25.87 5.02 -16.45
CA PHE A 16 25.64 6.38 -15.96
C PHE A 16 24.16 6.70 -15.76
N LYS A 17 23.27 6.24 -16.65
CA LYS A 17 21.83 6.35 -16.47
C LYS A 17 21.35 5.55 -15.26
N GLY A 18 21.86 4.32 -15.08
CA GLY A 18 21.57 3.48 -13.93
C GLY A 18 21.99 4.11 -12.61
N LEU A 19 23.23 4.63 -12.54
CA LEU A 19 23.71 5.41 -11.40
C LEU A 19 22.84 6.65 -11.16
N GLY A 20 22.44 7.36 -12.22
CA GLY A 20 21.54 8.50 -12.14
C GLY A 20 20.21 8.16 -11.47
N TYR A 21 19.57 7.05 -11.85
CA TYR A 21 18.33 6.60 -11.22
C TYR A 21 18.52 6.19 -9.75
N ILE A 22 19.66 5.56 -9.41
CA ILE A 22 19.98 5.20 -8.02
C ILE A 22 20.16 6.46 -7.17
N PHE A 23 20.98 7.42 -7.62
CA PHE A 23 21.18 8.68 -6.91
C PHE A 23 19.89 9.47 -6.75
N TRP A 24 19.04 9.46 -7.78
CA TRP A 24 17.73 10.09 -7.72
C TRP A 24 16.80 9.41 -6.70
N GLY A 25 16.77 8.08 -6.65
CA GLY A 25 16.02 7.34 -5.64
C GLY A 25 16.52 7.62 -4.22
N VAL A 26 17.83 7.64 -4.01
CA VAL A 26 18.45 7.98 -2.72
C VAL A 26 18.12 9.42 -2.31
N ALA A 27 18.16 10.37 -3.24
CA ALA A 27 17.78 11.76 -2.97
C ALA A 27 16.31 11.88 -2.54
N MET A 28 15.39 11.18 -3.22
CA MET A 28 13.97 11.16 -2.83
C MET A 28 13.75 10.55 -1.44
N ILE A 29 14.47 9.48 -1.10
CA ILE A 29 14.40 8.86 0.24
C ILE A 29 14.93 9.83 1.30
N ALA A 30 16.04 10.52 1.02
CA ALA A 30 16.61 11.50 1.94
C ALA A 30 15.67 12.70 2.16
N ASP A 31 15.04 13.19 1.09
CA ASP A 31 14.02 14.25 1.17
C ASP A 31 12.83 13.79 2.02
N LEU A 32 12.32 12.57 1.81
CA LEU A 32 11.25 11.99 2.62
C LEU A 32 11.64 11.86 4.10
N ALA A 33 12.85 11.39 4.38
CA ALA A 33 13.36 11.25 5.74
C ALA A 33 13.50 12.61 6.44
N SER A 34 13.94 13.63 5.69
CA SER A 34 14.03 15.00 6.20
C SER A 34 12.65 15.58 6.53
N LEU A 35 11.64 15.30 5.69
CA LEU A 35 10.27 15.75 5.88
C LEU A 35 9.61 15.04 7.06
N TYR A 36 9.81 13.73 7.19
CA TYR A 36 9.40 12.97 8.36
C TYR A 36 10.04 13.52 9.65
N LYS A 37 11.35 13.82 9.61
CA LYS A 37 12.05 14.41 10.75
C LYS A 37 11.44 15.77 11.12
N ALA A 38 11.22 16.64 10.15
CA ALA A 38 10.60 17.95 10.37
C ALA A 38 9.18 17.85 10.97
N ILE A 39 8.36 16.89 10.51
CA ILE A 39 7.03 16.64 11.08
C ILE A 39 7.17 16.12 12.51
N SER A 40 8.02 15.12 12.74
CA SER A 40 8.17 14.45 14.04
C SER A 40 8.84 15.31 15.12
N GLU A 41 9.54 16.38 14.76
CA GLU A 41 10.11 17.34 15.72
C GLU A 41 9.01 18.17 16.43
N THR A 42 7.85 18.35 15.79
CA THR A 42 6.74 19.12 16.37
C THR A 42 5.78 18.23 17.17
N THR A 43 5.29 18.72 18.32
CA THR A 43 4.28 17.99 19.14
C THR A 43 3.01 17.71 18.36
N PHE A 44 2.58 18.66 17.53
CA PHE A 44 1.43 18.50 16.63
C PHE A 44 1.68 17.42 15.57
N GLY A 45 2.88 17.40 14.97
CA GLY A 45 3.23 16.39 13.96
C GLY A 45 3.32 14.98 14.54
N LYS A 46 3.81 14.80 15.77
CA LYS A 46 3.75 13.49 16.46
C LYS A 46 2.32 13.01 16.66
N LEU A 47 1.43 13.88 17.10
CA LEU A 47 0.01 13.55 17.30
C LEU A 47 -0.66 13.19 15.97
N LEU A 48 -0.35 13.90 14.90
CA LEU A 48 -0.83 13.62 13.55
C LEU A 48 -0.32 12.27 13.04
N LEU A 49 0.96 11.93 13.27
CA LEU A 49 1.52 10.63 12.89
C LEU A 49 0.84 9.47 13.63
N ILE A 50 0.60 9.62 14.93
CA ILE A 50 -0.11 8.59 15.73
C ILE A 50 -1.55 8.43 15.21
N ALA A 51 -2.25 9.54 14.94
CA ALA A 51 -3.60 9.50 14.40
C ALA A 51 -3.64 8.83 13.02
N ALA A 52 -2.69 9.15 12.14
CA ALA A 52 -2.56 8.54 10.82
C ALA A 52 -2.28 7.04 10.90
N LEU A 53 -1.40 6.62 11.82
CA LEU A 53 -1.09 5.21 12.03
C LEU A 53 -2.30 4.45 12.58
N ALA A 54 -2.99 4.99 13.58
CA ALA A 54 -4.21 4.41 14.13
C ALA A 54 -5.31 4.29 13.06
N PHE A 55 -5.49 5.33 12.25
CA PHE A 55 -6.44 5.31 11.13
C PHE A 55 -6.06 4.26 10.09
N GLY A 56 -4.79 4.20 9.69
CA GLY A 56 -4.27 3.26 8.70
C GLY A 56 -4.42 1.80 9.14
N THR A 57 -4.12 1.49 10.41
CA THR A 57 -4.30 0.14 10.96
C THR A 57 -5.78 -0.27 10.97
N ASN A 58 -6.68 0.61 11.43
CA ASN A 58 -8.12 0.32 11.43
C ASN A 58 -8.66 0.14 10.01
N LEU A 59 -8.21 0.95 9.06
CA LEU A 59 -8.58 0.81 7.65
C LEU A 59 -8.08 -0.51 7.06
N ALA A 60 -6.84 -0.91 7.36
CA ALA A 60 -6.29 -2.19 6.91
C ALA A 60 -7.09 -3.38 7.48
N VAL A 61 -7.46 -3.33 8.76
CA VAL A 61 -8.30 -4.36 9.39
C VAL A 61 -9.70 -4.40 8.76
N ALA A 62 -10.31 -3.24 8.50
CA ALA A 62 -11.62 -3.16 7.86
C ALA A 62 -11.60 -3.75 6.44
N ILE A 63 -10.59 -3.42 5.64
CA ILE A 63 -10.43 -3.98 4.30
C ILE A 63 -10.16 -5.49 4.38
N ALA A 64 -9.33 -5.95 5.30
CA ALA A 64 -9.09 -7.38 5.52
C ALA A 64 -10.38 -8.13 5.91
N SER A 65 -11.22 -7.51 6.73
CA SER A 65 -12.55 -8.04 7.07
C SER A 65 -13.45 -8.20 5.84
N GLN A 66 -13.43 -7.23 4.92
CA GLN A 66 -14.16 -7.32 3.65
C GLN A 66 -13.60 -8.42 2.73
N VAL A 67 -12.27 -8.59 2.67
CA VAL A 67 -11.65 -9.69 1.92
C VAL A 67 -12.11 -11.03 2.48
N VAL A 68 -12.04 -11.22 3.80
CA VAL A 68 -12.51 -12.47 4.43
C VAL A 68 -13.99 -12.69 4.18
N ASN A 69 -14.84 -11.66 4.32
CA ASN A 69 -16.26 -11.74 4.02
C ASN A 69 -16.53 -12.20 2.58
N GLY A 70 -15.81 -11.66 1.60
CA GLY A 70 -15.90 -12.08 0.20
C GLY A 70 -15.48 -13.54 -0.03
N LEU A 71 -14.58 -14.08 0.80
CA LEU A 71 -14.14 -15.48 0.73
C LEU A 71 -15.14 -16.46 1.34
N VAL A 72 -15.73 -16.12 2.49
CA VAL A 72 -16.59 -17.03 3.27
C VAL A 72 -18.09 -16.83 3.02
N GLY A 73 -18.50 -15.66 2.51
CA GLY A 73 -19.90 -15.33 2.24
C GLY A 73 -20.76 -15.12 3.49
N VAL A 74 -20.15 -14.99 4.66
CA VAL A 74 -20.80 -14.81 5.98
C VAL A 74 -20.07 -13.74 6.79
N ASP A 75 -20.65 -13.35 7.93
CA ASP A 75 -20.04 -12.39 8.83
C ASP A 75 -18.61 -12.82 9.22
N PRO A 76 -17.58 -12.03 8.85
CA PRO A 76 -16.19 -12.36 9.10
C PRO A 76 -15.81 -12.22 10.59
N GLY A 77 -16.66 -11.64 11.44
CA GLY A 77 -16.37 -11.36 12.86
C GLY A 77 -15.99 -12.60 13.70
N LYS A 78 -16.34 -13.81 13.25
CA LYS A 78 -15.94 -15.07 13.89
C LYS A 78 -14.50 -15.51 13.55
N PHE A 79 -13.90 -14.92 12.52
CA PHE A 79 -12.61 -15.31 11.94
C PHE A 79 -11.52 -14.28 12.25
N VAL A 80 -11.36 -13.93 13.53
CA VAL A 80 -10.49 -12.84 13.98
C VAL A 80 -9.01 -13.09 13.64
N HIS A 81 -8.53 -14.33 13.73
CA HIS A 81 -7.14 -14.66 13.39
C HIS A 81 -6.91 -14.62 11.88
N THR A 82 -7.88 -15.06 11.08
CA THR A 82 -7.81 -14.93 9.61
C THR A 82 -7.84 -13.46 9.18
N ILE A 83 -8.67 -12.61 9.82
CA ILE A 83 -8.66 -11.16 9.55
C ILE A 83 -7.29 -10.56 9.90
N ALA A 84 -6.71 -10.90 11.05
CA ALA A 84 -5.40 -10.43 11.46
C ALA A 84 -4.31 -10.85 10.46
N PHE A 85 -4.36 -12.11 9.99
CA PHE A 85 -3.45 -12.61 8.96
C PHE A 85 -3.62 -11.90 7.63
N ALA A 86 -4.86 -11.72 7.16
CA ALA A 86 -5.18 -10.99 5.93
C ALA A 86 -4.74 -9.52 6.00
N THR A 87 -4.79 -8.90 7.18
CA THR A 87 -4.35 -7.51 7.41
C THR A 87 -2.88 -7.31 7.03
N VAL A 88 -2.02 -8.32 7.25
CA VAL A 88 -0.60 -8.28 6.86
C VAL A 88 -0.44 -8.18 5.34
N PHE A 89 -1.33 -8.79 4.56
CA PHE A 89 -1.34 -8.68 3.10
C PHE A 89 -2.03 -7.41 2.60
N VAL A 90 -3.00 -6.88 3.35
CA VAL A 90 -3.67 -5.62 2.99
C VAL A 90 -2.80 -4.39 3.26
N ALA A 91 -1.89 -4.46 4.24
CA ALA A 91 -1.07 -3.33 4.65
C ALA A 91 -0.10 -2.81 3.56
N PRO A 92 0.71 -3.63 2.86
CA PRO A 92 1.62 -3.13 1.82
C PRO A 92 0.89 -2.41 0.67
N PRO A 93 -0.23 -2.93 0.13
CA PRO A 93 -1.07 -2.20 -0.79
C PRO A 93 -1.52 -0.84 -0.25
N LEU A 94 -2.05 -0.81 0.97
CA LEU A 94 -2.54 0.42 1.57
C LEU A 94 -1.44 1.47 1.74
N LEU A 95 -0.24 1.06 2.14
CA LEU A 95 0.93 1.95 2.28
C LEU A 95 1.37 2.52 0.94
N LEU A 96 1.42 1.71 -0.11
CA LEU A 96 1.74 2.17 -1.47
C LEU A 96 0.68 3.14 -2.00
N PHE A 97 -0.60 2.86 -1.77
CA PHE A 97 -1.69 3.79 -2.11
C PHE A 97 -1.53 5.12 -1.38
N MET A 98 -1.29 5.09 -0.07
CA MET A 98 -1.04 6.29 0.73
C MET A 98 0.19 7.06 0.24
N TYR A 99 1.25 6.36 -0.18
CA TYR A 99 2.45 6.99 -0.73
C TYR A 99 2.16 7.71 -2.05
N VAL A 100 1.48 7.05 -3.00
CA VAL A 100 1.09 7.67 -4.27
C VAL A 100 0.17 8.87 -4.02
N PHE A 101 -0.78 8.76 -3.09
CA PHE A 101 -1.66 9.85 -2.70
C PHE A 101 -0.91 11.04 -2.10
N LEU A 102 0.03 10.80 -1.19
CA LEU A 102 0.87 11.85 -0.60
C LEU A 102 1.77 12.51 -1.63
N LEU A 103 2.35 11.74 -2.55
CA LEU A 103 3.12 12.31 -3.66
C LEU A 103 2.23 13.16 -4.58
N ALA A 104 1.00 12.73 -4.88
CA ALA A 104 0.05 13.49 -5.69
C ALA A 104 -0.41 14.79 -5.00
N LEU A 105 -0.62 14.77 -3.68
CA LEU A 105 -0.84 15.99 -2.90
C LEU A 105 0.41 16.88 -2.90
N GLY A 106 1.58 16.26 -2.76
CA GLY A 106 2.88 16.91 -2.81
C GLY A 106 3.13 17.63 -4.13
N THR A 107 2.79 17.02 -5.27
CA THR A 107 2.88 17.67 -6.60
C THR A 107 1.96 18.88 -6.70
N GLY A 108 0.75 18.84 -6.11
CA GLY A 108 -0.13 20.00 -6.00
C GLY A 108 0.50 21.16 -5.21
N GLY A 109 1.12 20.86 -4.06
CA GLY A 109 1.88 21.84 -3.28
C GLY A 109 3.11 22.38 -4.03
N LEU A 110 3.77 21.53 -4.80
CA LEU A 110 4.90 21.88 -5.66
C LEU A 110 4.48 22.75 -6.85
N ALA A 111 3.27 22.57 -7.38
CA ALA A 111 2.69 23.45 -8.40
C ALA A 111 2.42 24.85 -7.83
N LEU A 112 1.92 24.96 -6.60
CA LEU A 112 1.80 26.24 -5.89
C LEU A 112 3.17 26.89 -5.65
N TYR A 113 4.20 26.09 -5.33
CA TYR A 113 5.58 26.56 -5.20
C TYR A 113 6.15 27.07 -6.54
N VAL A 114 5.91 26.38 -7.66
CA VAL A 114 6.30 26.85 -8.99
C VAL A 114 5.56 28.13 -9.35
N MET A 115 4.26 28.20 -9.11
CA MET A 115 3.47 29.43 -9.28
C MET A 115 4.12 30.58 -8.52
N PHE A 116 4.44 30.39 -7.22
CA PHE A 116 5.12 31.39 -6.40
C PHE A 116 6.48 31.84 -6.96
N ASN A 117 7.27 30.93 -7.54
CA ASN A 117 8.58 31.26 -8.11
C ASN A 117 8.50 31.96 -9.47
N PHE A 118 7.41 31.75 -10.23
CA PHE A 118 7.16 32.41 -11.50
C PHE A 118 6.54 33.81 -11.36
N LEU A 119 6.05 34.21 -10.18
CA LEU A 119 5.63 35.60 -9.93
C LEU A 119 6.85 36.53 -10.14
N PRO A 120 6.82 37.44 -11.13
CA PRO A 120 7.98 38.23 -11.51
C PRO A 120 8.32 39.34 -10.50
N ASP A 121 7.37 39.71 -9.64
CA ASP A 121 7.48 40.92 -8.81
C ASP A 121 7.49 40.63 -7.29
N GLU A 122 8.39 41.27 -6.55
CA GLU A 122 8.57 41.09 -5.11
C GLU A 122 7.34 41.56 -4.32
N ASN A 123 6.64 42.59 -4.81
CA ASN A 123 5.40 43.11 -4.23
C ASN A 123 4.24 42.09 -4.32
N SER A 124 4.14 41.37 -5.44
CA SER A 124 3.09 40.36 -5.63
C SER A 124 3.25 39.16 -4.69
N ARG A 125 4.49 38.83 -4.30
CA ARG A 125 4.81 37.73 -3.37
C ARG A 125 4.49 38.08 -1.92
N VAL A 126 4.76 39.32 -1.51
CA VAL A 126 4.42 39.82 -0.16
C VAL A 126 2.91 40.01 -0.01
N MET A 127 2.20 40.37 -1.08
CA MET A 127 0.73 40.52 -1.05
C MET A 127 -0.01 39.17 -0.90
N MET A 128 0.45 38.11 -1.56
CA MET A 128 -0.12 36.75 -1.39
C MET A 128 0.37 36.06 -0.11
N PHE A 129 1.60 36.31 0.33
CA PHE A 129 2.19 35.68 1.51
C PHE A 129 2.84 36.71 2.44
N PRO A 130 2.07 37.30 3.39
CA PRO A 130 2.53 38.40 4.24
C PRO A 130 3.72 38.04 5.15
N TRP A 131 3.94 36.75 5.39
CA TRP A 131 5.00 36.21 6.25
C TRP A 131 6.33 35.95 5.50
N TYR A 132 6.39 36.28 4.21
CA TYR A 132 7.56 36.06 3.37
C TYR A 132 8.66 37.11 3.63
N LYS A 133 9.88 36.65 3.96
CA LYS A 133 11.09 37.50 4.00
C LYS A 133 11.92 37.30 2.74
N PRO A 134 12.32 38.37 2.03
CA PRO A 134 13.17 38.26 0.84
C PRO A 134 14.53 37.69 1.23
N ARG A 135 15.03 36.76 0.41
CA ARG A 135 16.34 36.08 0.57
C ARG A 135 17.07 36.14 -0.77
N GLU A 136 18.41 36.21 -0.73
CA GLU A 136 19.27 36.45 -1.91
C GLU A 136 18.90 35.61 -3.15
N ARG A 137 18.93 36.28 -4.31
CA ARG A 137 18.49 35.75 -5.61
C ARG A 137 19.49 34.72 -6.16
N GLY A 138 19.19 33.43 -6.02
CA GLY A 138 19.90 32.37 -6.73
C GLY A 138 19.61 32.40 -8.25
N ARG A 139 20.65 32.36 -9.09
CA ARG A 139 20.59 32.60 -10.55
C ARG A 139 19.76 31.59 -11.37
N TYR A 140 19.30 30.47 -10.79
CA TYR A 140 18.55 29.40 -11.49
C TYR A 140 17.32 28.88 -10.72
N ARG A 141 16.64 29.74 -9.96
CA ARG A 141 15.53 29.34 -9.07
C ARG A 141 14.28 28.80 -9.79
N ALA A 142 13.91 29.38 -10.94
CA ALA A 142 12.75 28.92 -11.71
C ALA A 142 13.02 27.58 -12.43
N LEU A 143 14.24 27.41 -12.97
CA LEU A 143 14.65 26.18 -13.64
C LEU A 143 14.67 25.00 -12.66
N THR A 144 15.22 25.20 -11.47
CA THR A 144 15.27 24.16 -10.42
C THR A 144 13.88 23.78 -9.93
N ALA A 145 12.96 24.74 -9.79
CA ALA A 145 11.56 24.46 -9.43
C ALA A 145 10.82 23.65 -10.51
N LEU A 146 11.01 23.96 -11.80
CA LEU A 146 10.43 23.19 -12.90
C LEU A 146 10.92 21.74 -12.94
N VAL A 147 12.23 21.53 -12.78
CA VAL A 147 12.83 20.19 -12.77
C VAL A 147 12.26 19.36 -11.62
N GLN A 148 12.06 19.95 -10.44
CA GLN A 148 11.45 19.27 -9.30
C GLN A 148 10.01 18.81 -9.58
N VAL A 149 9.17 19.66 -10.16
CA VAL A 149 7.78 19.26 -10.49
C VAL A 149 7.74 18.16 -11.53
N ILE A 150 8.51 18.31 -12.62
CA ILE A 150 8.57 17.30 -13.69
C ILE A 150 9.05 15.96 -13.10
N SER A 151 10.08 15.98 -12.25
CA SER A 151 10.56 14.76 -11.60
C SER A 151 9.49 14.11 -10.73
N ALA A 152 8.74 14.88 -9.94
CA ALA A 152 7.71 14.34 -9.07
C ALA A 152 6.53 13.74 -9.85
N VAL A 153 6.10 14.40 -10.95
CA VAL A 153 5.06 13.86 -11.84
C VAL A 153 5.49 12.55 -12.49
N VAL A 154 6.75 12.46 -12.92
CA VAL A 154 7.31 11.21 -13.49
C VAL A 154 7.32 10.10 -12.44
N VAL A 155 7.75 10.36 -11.19
CA VAL A 155 7.70 9.37 -10.10
C VAL A 155 6.27 8.85 -9.92
N VAL A 156 5.31 9.77 -9.74
CA VAL A 156 3.92 9.41 -9.48
C VAL A 156 3.36 8.52 -10.58
N THR A 157 3.65 8.86 -11.84
CA THR A 157 3.16 8.11 -12.99
C THR A 157 3.78 6.71 -13.05
N VAL A 158 5.10 6.59 -12.84
CA VAL A 158 5.79 5.29 -12.83
C VAL A 158 5.30 4.42 -11.68
N CYS A 159 5.17 4.98 -10.47
CA CYS A 159 4.65 4.27 -9.31
C CYS A 159 3.21 3.81 -9.53
N TYR A 160 2.35 4.66 -10.11
CA TYR A 160 0.96 4.30 -10.41
C TYR A 160 0.85 3.20 -11.48
N GLN A 161 1.68 3.25 -12.53
CA GLN A 161 1.69 2.19 -13.53
C GLN A 161 2.13 0.85 -12.95
N TRP A 162 3.20 0.84 -12.14
CA TRP A 162 3.62 -0.37 -11.44
C TRP A 162 2.50 -0.91 -10.54
N TRP A 163 1.86 -0.03 -9.77
CA TRP A 163 0.74 -0.36 -8.91
C TRP A 163 -0.37 -1.09 -9.69
N THR A 164 -0.89 -0.48 -10.76
CA THR A 164 -1.99 -1.06 -11.54
C THR A 164 -1.59 -2.35 -12.26
N GLY A 165 -0.34 -2.51 -12.67
CA GLY A 165 0.14 -3.69 -13.39
C GLY A 165 0.32 -4.94 -12.51
N GLY A 166 0.70 -4.76 -11.23
CA GLY A 166 0.98 -5.87 -10.31
C GLY A 166 -0.16 -6.23 -9.34
N GLN A 167 -1.20 -5.39 -9.25
CA GLN A 167 -2.23 -5.52 -8.22
C GLN A 167 -3.03 -6.82 -8.31
N SER A 168 -3.41 -7.27 -9.51
CA SER A 168 -4.26 -8.46 -9.68
C SER A 168 -3.58 -9.74 -9.22
N ALA A 169 -2.30 -9.91 -9.56
CA ALA A 169 -1.50 -11.07 -9.14
C ALA A 169 -1.23 -11.08 -7.63
N TYR A 170 -1.05 -9.89 -7.03
CA TYR A 170 -0.89 -9.77 -5.59
C TYR A 170 -2.18 -10.13 -4.84
N VAL A 171 -3.32 -9.63 -5.32
CA VAL A 171 -4.63 -9.90 -4.71
C VAL A 171 -4.96 -11.39 -4.74
N SER A 172 -4.77 -12.07 -5.88
CA SER A 172 -5.04 -13.52 -5.98
C SER A 172 -4.12 -14.33 -5.06
N TYR A 173 -2.85 -13.95 -4.94
CA TYR A 173 -1.91 -14.57 -4.01
C TYR A 173 -2.33 -14.38 -2.55
N ALA A 174 -2.70 -13.14 -2.18
CA ALA A 174 -3.18 -12.82 -0.83
C ALA A 174 -4.44 -13.61 -0.48
N GLU A 175 -5.39 -13.72 -1.41
CA GLU A 175 -6.61 -14.52 -1.25
C GLU A 175 -6.28 -16.01 -1.06
N GLU A 176 -5.41 -16.60 -1.89
CA GLU A 176 -5.01 -18.01 -1.77
C GLU A 176 -4.40 -18.30 -0.39
N LYS A 177 -3.49 -17.45 0.09
CA LYS A 177 -2.88 -17.61 1.42
C LYS A 177 -3.89 -17.41 2.54
N THR A 178 -4.82 -16.49 2.39
CA THR A 178 -5.89 -16.26 3.37
C THR A 178 -6.82 -17.47 3.46
N LYS A 179 -7.24 -18.05 2.32
CA LYS A 179 -8.05 -19.30 2.29
C LYS A 179 -7.33 -20.46 2.94
N TRP A 180 -6.03 -20.61 2.66
CA TRP A 180 -5.20 -21.66 3.24
C TRP A 180 -5.08 -21.51 4.76
N PHE A 181 -4.88 -20.28 5.25
CA PHE A 181 -4.78 -19.99 6.68
C PHE A 181 -6.09 -20.30 7.41
N LEU A 182 -7.21 -19.81 6.87
CA LEU A 182 -8.56 -20.06 7.40
C LEU A 182 -8.82 -21.56 7.54
N TYR A 183 -8.62 -22.33 6.47
CA TYR A 183 -8.80 -23.78 6.46
C TYR A 183 -7.89 -24.50 7.47
N THR A 184 -6.64 -24.07 7.59
CA THR A 184 -5.62 -24.78 8.36
C THR A 184 -5.74 -24.52 9.86
N PHE A 185 -5.99 -23.27 10.26
CA PHE A 185 -5.86 -22.83 11.65
C PHE A 185 -7.19 -22.50 12.33
N GLU A 186 -8.20 -22.04 11.61
CA GLU A 186 -9.49 -21.65 12.22
C GLU A 186 -10.61 -22.68 12.02
N MET A 187 -10.45 -23.63 11.09
CA MET A 187 -11.44 -24.68 10.86
C MET A 187 -11.03 -26.01 11.51
N PHE A 188 -12.00 -26.67 12.13
CA PHE A 188 -11.81 -27.92 12.87
C PHE A 188 -12.04 -29.13 11.99
N GLY A 189 -11.10 -30.07 12.01
CA GLY A 189 -11.25 -31.38 11.33
C GLY A 189 -11.93 -32.45 12.18
N LYS A 190 -12.16 -32.18 13.47
CA LYS A 190 -12.93 -33.04 14.39
C LYS A 190 -14.03 -32.19 15.00
N ALA A 191 -15.26 -32.46 14.61
CA ALA A 191 -16.44 -31.72 15.08
C ALA A 191 -17.60 -32.71 15.30
N PRO A 192 -18.61 -32.36 16.12
CA PRO A 192 -19.85 -33.11 16.27
C PRO A 192 -20.66 -33.30 14.98
N CYS A 193 -20.33 -32.58 13.90
CA CYS A 193 -20.98 -32.75 12.60
C CYS A 193 -20.41 -33.95 11.84
N VAL A 194 -21.22 -34.60 11.01
CA VAL A 194 -20.74 -35.59 10.04
C VAL A 194 -19.82 -34.90 9.02
N LEU A 195 -18.56 -35.32 8.94
CA LEU A 195 -17.55 -34.77 8.03
C LEU A 195 -16.99 -35.85 7.13
N GLU A 196 -16.83 -35.54 5.84
CA GLU A 196 -16.08 -36.40 4.91
C GLU A 196 -14.57 -36.21 5.05
N LYS A 197 -13.79 -37.16 4.52
CA LYS A 197 -12.32 -37.13 4.60
C LYS A 197 -11.76 -35.90 3.86
N GLY A 198 -11.15 -34.98 4.60
CA GLY A 198 -10.59 -33.73 4.06
C GLY A 198 -11.53 -32.52 4.13
N GLN A 199 -12.70 -32.67 4.78
CA GLN A 199 -13.55 -31.55 5.14
C GLN A 199 -13.17 -31.01 6.53
N ARG A 200 -13.36 -29.70 6.71
CA ARG A 200 -13.24 -29.03 8.00
C ARG A 200 -14.41 -28.09 8.19
N VAL A 201 -14.78 -27.82 9.43
CA VAL A 201 -15.90 -26.94 9.77
C VAL A 201 -15.50 -25.85 10.75
N ALA A 202 -16.10 -24.69 10.58
CA ALA A 202 -16.14 -23.64 11.59
C ALA A 202 -17.60 -23.39 11.98
N PHE A 203 -17.84 -23.23 13.28
CA PHE A 203 -19.18 -22.98 13.81
C PHE A 203 -19.56 -21.52 13.61
N LEU A 204 -20.74 -21.28 13.07
CA LEU A 204 -21.37 -19.96 13.00
C LEU A 204 -22.43 -19.86 14.10
N ASP A 205 -23.10 -18.71 14.21
CA ASP A 205 -24.21 -18.56 15.16
C ASP A 205 -25.42 -19.41 14.74
N GLY A 206 -25.94 -20.19 15.71
CA GLY A 206 -27.04 -21.14 15.54
C GLY A 206 -26.58 -22.51 15.00
N ASP A 207 -27.44 -23.19 14.25
CA ASP A 207 -27.16 -24.53 13.67
C ASP A 207 -26.37 -24.48 12.34
N ARG A 208 -25.90 -23.29 11.94
CA ARG A 208 -25.16 -23.08 10.70
C ARG A 208 -23.67 -23.29 10.94
N VAL A 209 -23.02 -23.99 10.01
CA VAL A 209 -21.58 -24.22 10.00
C VAL A 209 -21.02 -23.81 8.64
N LEU A 210 -19.84 -23.20 8.66
CA LEU A 210 -19.04 -23.00 7.47
C LEU A 210 -18.26 -24.28 7.23
N MET A 211 -18.56 -25.00 6.15
CA MET A 211 -17.85 -26.19 5.74
C MET A 211 -16.86 -25.82 4.63
N ALA A 212 -15.61 -26.23 4.81
CA ALA A 212 -14.60 -26.14 3.78
C ALA A 212 -14.24 -27.52 3.25
N SER A 213 -14.25 -27.64 1.93
CA SER A 213 -13.83 -28.84 1.22
C SER A 213 -12.57 -28.54 0.42
N LYS A 214 -11.57 -29.42 0.58
CA LYS A 214 -10.30 -29.36 -0.14
C LYS A 214 -10.31 -30.39 -1.27
N ALA A 215 -10.40 -29.92 -2.51
CA ALA A 215 -10.25 -30.75 -3.71
C ALA A 215 -8.91 -30.41 -4.38
N GLY A 216 -7.86 -31.17 -4.07
CA GLY A 216 -6.49 -30.87 -4.51
C GLY A 216 -5.94 -29.61 -3.83
N GLU A 217 -5.59 -28.57 -4.59
CA GLU A 217 -5.18 -27.26 -4.07
C GLU A 217 -6.34 -26.27 -3.91
N ALA A 218 -7.50 -26.53 -4.51
CA ALA A 218 -8.65 -25.64 -4.42
C ALA A 218 -9.41 -25.85 -3.10
N ILE A 219 -9.57 -24.77 -2.33
CA ILE A 219 -10.37 -24.73 -1.11
C ILE A 219 -11.67 -23.98 -1.42
N THR A 220 -12.79 -24.66 -1.19
CA THR A 220 -14.13 -24.09 -1.38
C THR A 220 -14.84 -24.00 -0.05
N PHE A 221 -15.55 -22.89 0.18
CA PHE A 221 -16.33 -22.64 1.39
C PHE A 221 -17.81 -22.70 1.05
N LYS A 222 -18.59 -23.41 1.86
CA LYS A 222 -20.05 -23.46 1.77
C LYS A 222 -20.65 -23.40 3.17
N VAL A 223 -21.74 -22.66 3.30
CA VAL A 223 -22.51 -22.61 4.53
C VAL A 223 -23.53 -23.75 4.49
N THR A 224 -23.49 -24.63 5.49
CA THR A 224 -24.38 -25.79 5.60
C THR A 224 -24.89 -25.89 7.04
N GLN A 225 -25.95 -26.65 7.30
CA GLN A 225 -26.36 -26.96 8.67
C GLN A 225 -25.57 -28.16 9.21
N CYS A 226 -25.25 -28.15 10.51
CA CYS A 226 -24.58 -29.26 11.16
C CYS A 226 -25.56 -30.43 11.34
N VAL A 227 -25.31 -31.53 10.65
CA VAL A 227 -26.03 -32.78 10.90
C VAL A 227 -25.25 -33.56 11.96
N ILE A 228 -25.86 -33.74 13.13
CA ILE A 228 -25.31 -34.54 14.23
C ILE A 228 -25.63 -36.01 13.95
N PRO A 229 -24.66 -36.93 14.00
CA PRO A 229 -24.93 -38.36 13.85
C PRO A 229 -25.82 -38.85 15.00
N VAL A 230 -26.87 -39.61 14.66
CA VAL A 230 -27.95 -40.02 15.57
C VAL A 230 -27.50 -41.10 16.58
N ASP A 231 -26.29 -41.64 16.45
CA ASP A 231 -25.77 -42.76 17.27
C ASP A 231 -25.20 -42.34 18.65
N GLY A 232 -25.66 -41.21 19.20
CA GLY A 232 -25.14 -40.64 20.45
C GLY A 232 -26.21 -40.11 21.42
N MET A 233 -27.48 -40.51 21.25
CA MET A 233 -28.52 -40.38 22.27
C MET A 233 -28.77 -41.73 22.94
#